data_AF-A0A972ER39-F1
#
_entry.id   AF-A0A972ER39-F1
#
_cell.length_a   1.000
_cell.length_b   1.000
_cell.length_c   1.000
_cell.angle_alpha   90.00
_cell.angle_beta   90.00
_cell.angle_gamma   90.00
#
_symmetry.space_group_name_H-M   'P 1'
#
loop_
_entity.id
_entity.type
_entity.pdbx_description
1 polymer ?
#
loop_
_entity_poly.entity_id
_entity_poly.type
_entity_poly.pdbx_seq_one_letter_code
_entity_poly.pdbx_strand_id
1 'polypeptide(L)'
;QILDLEHFSKNAGLSLTKLTPLFKQTLSAEALEDPRRVFVLLIWAFISSLSGSSADEECRTASRKVLDEEPAIRLVTSSLAQLGFGDYEAWKACQAVRWMITNTAWLPEVQDLEAATLFEKWMKDEQLREYIEVNEYNQVLWFNQEKFVDMLWYMRVASVLWYASQADVSAVDLLEKNILAEALFARLLDGLKTSEYQLAKLQDALS
;
A
#
# COMPACT_ATOMS: atom_id res chain seq x y z
N GLN A 1 11.46 -7.33 -21.48
CA GLN A 1 10.20 -8.08 -21.65
C GLN A 1 9.45 -7.91 -20.34
N ILE A 2 8.53 -6.96 -20.34
CA ILE A 2 7.83 -6.45 -19.16
C ILE A 2 6.77 -7.49 -18.80
N LEU A 3 6.88 -8.11 -17.62
CA LEU A 3 5.92 -9.01 -16.97
C LEU A 3 4.69 -9.40 -17.82
N ASP A 4 4.75 -10.58 -18.46
CA ASP A 4 3.57 -11.23 -19.02
C ASP A 4 2.77 -11.86 -17.86
N LEU A 5 1.82 -11.08 -17.33
CA LEU A 5 0.95 -11.49 -16.23
C LEU A 5 0.10 -12.74 -16.57
N GLU A 6 -0.17 -13.01 -17.86
CA GLU A 6 -0.89 -14.23 -18.25
C GLU A 6 -0.03 -15.47 -18.05
N HIS A 7 1.24 -15.40 -18.41
CA HIS A 7 2.18 -16.50 -18.19
C HIS A 7 2.57 -16.67 -16.71
N PHE A 8 2.62 -15.56 -15.95
CA PHE A 8 2.91 -15.60 -14.51
C PHE A 8 1.77 -16.26 -13.71
N SER A 9 0.51 -15.96 -14.05
CA SER A 9 -0.68 -16.56 -13.39
C SER A 9 -0.77 -18.08 -13.56
N LYS A 10 -0.33 -18.62 -14.70
CA LYS A 10 -0.35 -20.07 -14.99
C LYS A 10 0.58 -20.88 -14.09
N ASN A 11 1.62 -20.25 -13.55
CA ASN A 11 2.65 -20.91 -12.74
C ASN A 11 2.57 -20.55 -11.24
N ALA A 12 1.64 -19.67 -10.87
CA ALA A 12 1.49 -19.17 -9.51
C ALA A 12 0.37 -19.91 -8.78
N GLY A 13 0.55 -20.17 -7.47
CA GLY A 13 -0.42 -20.91 -6.64
C GLY A 13 -1.80 -20.26 -6.58
N LEU A 14 -2.80 -21.03 -6.14
CA LEU A 14 -4.25 -20.72 -6.14
C LEU A 14 -4.64 -19.29 -5.70
N SER A 15 -3.83 -18.63 -4.86
CA SER A 15 -3.99 -17.23 -4.44
C SER A 15 -3.84 -16.24 -5.60
N LEU A 16 -2.84 -16.39 -6.48
CA LEU A 16 -2.54 -15.45 -7.56
C LEU A 16 -3.50 -15.54 -8.75
N THR A 17 -4.07 -16.72 -9.03
CA THR A 17 -5.11 -16.89 -10.05
C THR A 17 -6.37 -16.10 -9.75
N LYS A 18 -6.70 -15.89 -8.46
CA LYS A 18 -7.83 -15.06 -8.04
C LYS A 18 -7.52 -13.56 -8.17
N LEU A 19 -6.26 -13.17 -7.96
CA LEU A 19 -5.81 -11.77 -8.00
C LEU A 19 -5.71 -11.19 -9.42
N THR A 20 -5.48 -12.02 -10.44
CA THR A 20 -5.28 -11.56 -11.83
C THR A 20 -6.44 -10.74 -12.42
N PRO A 21 -7.72 -11.16 -12.33
CA PRO A 21 -8.84 -10.33 -12.78
C PRO A 21 -9.03 -9.07 -11.92
N LEU A 22 -8.70 -9.13 -10.63
CA LEU A 22 -8.80 -8.01 -9.70
C LEU A 22 -7.77 -6.93 -10.03
N PHE A 23 -6.53 -7.32 -10.33
CA PHE A 23 -5.51 -6.40 -10.84
C PHE A 23 -5.98 -5.70 -12.12
N LYS A 24 -6.59 -6.42 -13.09
CA LYS A 24 -7.10 -5.82 -14.34
C LYS A 24 -8.31 -4.90 -14.13
N GLN A 25 -9.11 -5.11 -13.10
CA GLN A 25 -10.35 -4.37 -12.85
C GLN A 25 -10.16 -3.18 -11.90
N THR A 26 -9.19 -3.27 -10.99
CA THR A 26 -8.86 -2.23 -9.99
C THR A 26 -7.77 -1.28 -10.48
N LEU A 27 -6.84 -1.74 -11.32
CA LEU A 27 -5.81 -0.90 -11.92
C LEU A 27 -6.27 -0.40 -13.28
N SER A 28 -6.37 0.91 -13.47
CA SER A 28 -6.42 1.47 -14.82
C SER A 28 -5.19 1.02 -15.61
N ALA A 29 -5.29 0.95 -16.94
CA ALA A 29 -4.15 0.58 -17.79
C ALA A 29 -2.92 1.50 -17.54
N GLU A 30 -3.15 2.78 -17.22
CA GLU A 30 -2.12 3.75 -16.81
C GLU A 30 -1.46 3.40 -15.47
N ALA A 31 -2.19 2.81 -14.52
CA ALA A 31 -1.65 2.41 -13.22
C ALA A 31 -0.70 1.20 -13.31
N LEU A 32 -0.78 0.42 -14.40
CA LEU A 32 0.12 -0.70 -14.71
C LEU A 32 1.32 -0.29 -15.60
N GLU A 33 1.46 0.99 -15.96
CA GLU A 33 2.54 1.45 -16.84
C GLU A 33 3.93 1.34 -16.21
N ASP A 34 4.05 1.51 -14.88
CA ASP A 34 5.31 1.28 -14.18
C ASP A 34 5.37 -0.15 -13.58
N PRO A 35 6.10 -1.09 -14.21
CA PRO A 35 6.23 -2.45 -13.70
C PRO A 35 6.91 -2.52 -12.33
N ARG A 36 7.64 -1.48 -11.93
CA ARG A 36 8.28 -1.40 -10.61
C ARG A 36 7.24 -1.43 -9.49
N ARG A 37 6.15 -0.67 -9.62
CA ARG A 37 5.06 -0.67 -8.63
C ARG A 37 4.42 -2.05 -8.46
N VAL A 38 4.29 -2.79 -9.56
CA VAL A 38 3.77 -4.17 -9.54
C VAL A 38 4.72 -5.10 -8.79
N PHE A 39 6.04 -4.99 -8.99
CA PHE A 39 7.00 -5.78 -8.22
C PHE A 39 6.91 -5.51 -6.71
N VAL A 40 6.74 -4.26 -6.30
CA VAL A 40 6.57 -3.89 -4.89
C VAL A 40 5.30 -4.53 -4.31
N LEU A 41 4.18 -4.47 -5.04
CA LEU A 41 2.92 -5.10 -4.63
C LEU A 41 3.04 -6.63 -4.54
N LEU A 42 3.75 -7.27 -5.47
CA LEU A 42 3.98 -8.71 -5.41
C LEU A 42 4.79 -9.09 -4.17
N ILE A 43 5.88 -8.38 -3.90
CA ILE A 43 6.71 -8.60 -2.70
C ILE A 43 5.85 -8.43 -1.43
N TRP A 44 5.04 -7.37 -1.35
CA TRP A 44 4.09 -7.18 -0.26
C TRP A 44 3.11 -8.35 -0.13
N ALA A 45 2.47 -8.78 -1.22
CA ALA A 45 1.51 -9.86 -1.20
C ALA A 45 2.14 -11.16 -0.66
N PHE A 46 3.35 -11.50 -1.10
CA PHE A 46 4.09 -12.67 -0.57
C PHE A 46 4.36 -12.54 0.93
N ILE A 47 4.94 -11.42 1.36
CA ILE A 47 5.37 -11.26 2.77
C ILE A 47 4.17 -11.11 3.72
N SER A 48 3.08 -10.49 3.28
CA SER A 48 1.88 -10.28 4.11
C SER A 48 1.22 -11.58 4.60
N SER A 49 1.52 -12.70 3.94
CA SER A 49 1.03 -14.04 4.28
C SER A 49 2.08 -14.95 4.94
N LEU A 50 3.27 -14.43 5.24
CA LEU A 50 4.42 -15.23 5.66
C LEU A 50 4.19 -15.98 6.97
N SER A 51 3.51 -15.34 7.93
CA SER A 51 3.25 -15.91 9.26
C SER A 51 1.84 -16.48 9.42
N GLY A 52 1.05 -16.59 8.34
CA GLY A 52 -0.32 -17.07 8.39
C GLY A 52 -1.30 -16.19 7.62
N SER A 53 -2.56 -16.18 8.06
CA SER A 53 -3.61 -15.40 7.40
C SER A 53 -3.38 -13.90 7.58
N SER A 54 -3.31 -13.15 6.48
CA SER A 54 -3.23 -11.69 6.52
C SER A 54 -4.52 -11.03 7.05
N ALA A 55 -5.61 -11.80 7.25
CA ALA A 55 -6.82 -11.37 7.92
C ALA A 55 -6.59 -11.07 9.40
N ASP A 56 -5.70 -11.83 10.04
CA ASP A 56 -5.39 -11.77 11.46
C ASP A 56 -4.32 -10.70 11.74
N GLU A 57 -4.60 -9.82 12.68
CA GLU A 57 -3.70 -8.73 13.09
C GLU A 57 -2.41 -9.25 13.72
N GLU A 58 -2.47 -10.35 14.48
CA GLU A 58 -1.28 -10.96 15.08
C GLU A 58 -0.36 -11.51 13.99
N CYS A 59 -0.93 -12.13 12.97
CA CYS A 59 -0.19 -12.59 11.79
C CYS A 59 0.42 -11.40 11.01
N ARG A 60 -0.33 -10.33 10.74
CA ARG A 60 0.26 -9.14 10.08
C ARG A 60 1.41 -8.56 10.89
N THR A 61 1.26 -8.48 12.22
CA THR A 61 2.30 -7.97 13.12
C THR A 61 3.54 -8.88 13.12
N ALA A 62 3.35 -10.20 13.14
CA ALA A 62 4.46 -11.16 13.05
C ALA A 62 5.19 -11.08 11.70
N SER A 63 4.45 -10.99 10.58
CA SER A 63 5.02 -10.81 9.25
C SER A 63 5.81 -9.49 9.13
N ARG A 64 5.28 -8.40 9.71
CA ARG A 64 5.97 -7.13 9.79
C ARG A 64 7.26 -7.23 10.61
N LYS A 65 7.20 -7.87 11.78
CA LYS A 65 8.38 -8.07 12.64
C LYS A 65 9.49 -8.82 11.91
N VAL A 66 9.16 -9.87 11.14
CA VAL A 66 10.16 -10.58 10.32
C VAL A 66 10.77 -9.65 9.27
N LEU A 67 9.96 -8.80 8.62
CA LEU A 67 10.47 -7.87 7.61
C LEU A 67 11.28 -6.69 8.20
N ASP A 68 11.11 -6.40 9.50
CA ASP A 68 11.90 -5.39 10.20
C ASP A 68 13.32 -5.89 10.55
N GLU A 69 13.59 -7.19 10.42
CA GLU A 69 14.91 -7.78 10.65
C GLU A 69 15.88 -7.49 9.48
N GLU A 70 17.13 -7.17 9.82
CA GLU A 70 18.17 -6.78 8.85
C GLU A 70 18.36 -7.79 7.70
N PRO A 71 18.36 -9.13 7.91
CA PRO A 71 18.45 -10.09 6.81
C PRO A 71 17.28 -10.02 5.83
N ALA A 72 16.06 -9.77 6.32
CA ALA A 72 14.87 -9.67 5.47
C ALA A 72 14.91 -8.37 4.64
N ILE A 73 15.30 -7.26 5.27
CA ILE A 73 15.51 -5.98 4.57
C ILE A 73 16.54 -6.14 3.45
N ARG A 74 17.69 -6.77 3.73
CA ARG A 74 18.72 -7.04 2.71
C ARG A 74 18.20 -7.93 1.57
N LEU A 75 17.42 -8.96 1.89
CA LEU A 75 16.84 -9.85 0.88
C LEU A 75 15.91 -9.08 -0.07
N VAL A 76 15.00 -8.27 0.47
CA VAL A 76 14.05 -7.48 -0.33
C VAL A 76 14.77 -6.43 -1.17
N THR A 77 15.66 -5.65 -0.56
CA THR A 77 16.41 -4.61 -1.28
C THR A 77 17.34 -5.19 -2.36
N SER A 78 18.02 -6.31 -2.09
CA SER A 78 18.84 -7.00 -3.10
C SER A 78 18.03 -7.60 -4.24
N SER A 79 16.80 -8.05 -3.96
CA SER A 79 15.88 -8.56 -4.99
C SER A 79 15.38 -7.42 -5.87
N LEU A 80 15.04 -6.28 -5.27
CA LEU A 80 14.64 -5.07 -6.00
C LEU A 80 15.80 -4.52 -6.85
N ALA A 81 17.02 -4.52 -6.34
CA ALA A 81 18.20 -4.10 -7.10
C ALA A 81 18.42 -4.98 -8.35
N GLN A 82 18.24 -6.30 -8.24
CA GLN A 82 18.28 -7.22 -9.38
C GLN A 82 17.17 -6.96 -10.42
N LEU A 83 16.05 -6.36 -9.99
CA LEU A 83 14.95 -5.92 -10.85
C LEU A 83 15.17 -4.51 -11.43
N GLY A 84 16.36 -3.92 -11.25
CA GLY A 84 16.75 -2.65 -11.84
C GLY A 84 16.34 -1.41 -11.03
N PHE A 85 16.06 -1.56 -9.73
CA PHE A 85 15.89 -0.44 -8.82
C PHE A 85 17.27 0.08 -8.38
N GLY A 86 17.44 1.40 -8.30
CA GLY A 86 18.59 1.99 -7.62
C GLY A 86 18.52 1.79 -6.10
N ASP A 87 19.64 1.96 -5.38
CA ASP A 87 19.70 1.73 -3.93
C ASP A 87 18.62 2.50 -3.15
N TYR A 88 18.43 3.77 -3.48
CA TYR A 88 17.39 4.61 -2.89
C TYR A 88 15.97 4.10 -3.19
N GLU A 89 15.72 3.73 -4.45
CA GLU A 89 14.42 3.22 -4.90
C GLU A 89 14.11 1.88 -4.22
N ALA A 90 15.09 0.99 -4.11
CA ALA A 90 14.95 -0.30 -3.45
C ALA A 90 14.68 -0.12 -1.95
N TRP A 91 15.37 0.80 -1.29
CA TRP A 91 15.13 1.13 0.12
C TRP A 91 13.72 1.73 0.35
N LYS A 92 13.27 2.64 -0.53
CA LYS A 92 11.90 3.20 -0.47
C LYS A 92 10.83 2.14 -0.75
N ALA A 93 11.04 1.29 -1.74
CA ALA A 93 10.15 0.16 -2.02
C ALA A 93 10.08 -0.82 -0.84
N CYS A 94 11.20 -1.10 -0.17
CA CYS A 94 11.20 -1.92 1.05
C CYS A 94 10.37 -1.29 2.18
N GLN A 95 10.43 0.03 2.37
CA GLN A 95 9.54 0.73 3.31
C GLN A 95 8.08 0.61 2.90
N ALA A 96 7.77 0.75 1.62
CA ALA A 96 6.41 0.56 1.10
C ALA A 96 5.84 -0.80 1.46
N VAL A 97 6.61 -1.87 1.20
CA VAL A 97 6.26 -3.23 1.60
C VAL A 97 6.00 -3.31 3.10
N ARG A 98 6.89 -2.74 3.92
CA ARG A 98 6.77 -2.76 5.39
C ARG A 98 5.47 -2.14 5.85
N TRP A 99 5.20 -0.88 5.53
CA TRP A 99 4.00 -0.21 6.03
C TRP A 99 2.72 -0.78 5.44
N MET A 100 2.73 -1.31 4.21
CA MET A 100 1.54 -1.95 3.63
C MET A 100 1.14 -3.21 4.40
N ILE A 101 2.07 -3.95 5.03
CA ILE A 101 1.71 -5.17 5.79
C ILE A 101 0.69 -4.87 6.90
N THR A 102 0.81 -3.73 7.58
CA THR A 102 -0.02 -3.40 8.75
C THR A 102 -1.19 -2.49 8.42
N ASN A 103 -1.12 -1.74 7.32
CA ASN A 103 -2.05 -0.64 7.06
C ASN A 103 -3.09 -0.89 5.95
N THR A 104 -3.18 -2.09 5.35
CA THR A 104 -4.12 -2.39 4.25
C THR A 104 -5.45 -3.00 4.69
N ALA A 105 -5.54 -3.45 5.94
CA ALA A 105 -6.69 -4.18 6.48
C ALA A 105 -7.79 -3.27 7.05
N TRP A 106 -8.28 -2.29 6.27
CA TRP A 106 -9.32 -1.33 6.72
C TRP A 106 -10.57 -1.29 5.84
N LEU A 107 -10.51 -1.85 4.63
CA LEU A 107 -11.60 -1.78 3.65
C LEU A 107 -12.95 -2.36 4.16
N PRO A 108 -13.02 -3.40 5.01
CA PRO A 108 -14.29 -3.90 5.56
C PRO A 108 -15.08 -2.82 6.32
N GLU A 109 -14.37 -1.94 7.03
CA GLU A 109 -14.89 -0.91 7.92
C GLU A 109 -15.07 0.45 7.22
N VAL A 110 -14.83 0.53 5.89
CA VAL A 110 -14.80 1.80 5.13
C VAL A 110 -16.03 2.69 5.30
N GLN A 111 -17.20 2.10 5.53
CA GLN A 111 -18.46 2.82 5.70
C GLN A 111 -18.50 3.65 7.00
N ASP A 112 -17.72 3.25 8.01
CA ASP A 112 -17.66 3.86 9.34
C ASP A 112 -16.38 4.71 9.51
N LEU A 113 -15.58 4.84 8.45
CA LEU A 113 -14.31 5.57 8.47
C LEU A 113 -14.47 6.96 7.89
N GLU A 114 -13.84 7.92 8.57
CA GLU A 114 -13.60 9.26 8.05
C GLU A 114 -12.15 9.39 7.56
N ALA A 115 -11.92 10.24 6.57
CA ALA A 115 -10.60 10.43 5.98
C ALA A 115 -9.56 10.91 7.01
N ALA A 116 -9.96 11.79 7.93
CA ALA A 116 -9.11 12.26 9.03
C ALA A 116 -8.69 11.10 9.94
N THR A 117 -9.64 10.33 10.45
CA THR A 117 -9.39 9.19 11.34
C THR A 117 -8.53 8.11 10.69
N LEU A 118 -8.77 7.80 9.41
CA LEU A 118 -7.97 6.85 8.65
C LEU A 118 -6.53 7.36 8.45
N PHE A 119 -6.39 8.64 8.10
CA PHE A 119 -5.08 9.26 7.94
C PHE A 119 -4.28 9.28 9.25
N GLU A 120 -4.91 9.65 10.36
CA GLU A 120 -4.29 9.61 11.69
C GLU A 120 -3.84 8.20 12.07
N LYS A 121 -4.64 7.17 11.75
CA LYS A 121 -4.26 5.77 11.96
C LYS A 121 -2.99 5.42 11.18
N TRP A 122 -2.89 5.81 9.91
CA TRP A 122 -1.70 5.58 9.09
C TRP A 122 -0.47 6.34 9.58
N MET A 123 -0.64 7.58 10.06
CA MET A 123 0.47 8.41 10.56
C MET A 123 1.09 7.88 11.86
N LYS A 124 0.44 6.93 12.55
CA LYS A 124 1.04 6.24 13.70
C LYS A 124 2.15 5.28 13.29
N ASP A 125 2.19 4.81 12.04
CA ASP A 125 3.29 3.97 11.53
C ASP A 125 4.49 4.84 11.15
N GLU A 126 5.58 4.70 11.89
CA GLU A 126 6.84 5.39 11.62
C GLU A 126 7.41 5.09 10.23
N GLN A 127 7.27 3.85 9.73
CA GLN A 127 7.76 3.50 8.40
C GLN A 127 6.98 4.17 7.28
N LEU A 128 5.70 4.47 7.51
CA LEU A 128 4.92 5.23 6.55
C LEU A 128 5.34 6.70 6.57
N ARG A 129 5.61 7.28 7.76
CA ARG A 129 6.16 8.64 7.89
C ARG A 129 7.54 8.77 7.24
N GLU A 130 8.43 7.80 7.43
CA GLU A 130 9.72 7.74 6.74
C GLU A 130 9.55 7.60 5.22
N TYR A 131 8.60 6.76 4.77
CA TYR A 131 8.32 6.57 3.35
C TYR A 131 7.93 7.88 2.66
N ILE A 132 6.97 8.63 3.25
CA ILE A 132 6.54 9.94 2.73
C ILE A 132 7.50 11.08 3.06
N GLU A 133 8.65 10.79 3.65
CA GLU A 133 9.72 11.75 3.95
C GLU A 133 9.25 12.89 4.86
N VAL A 134 8.54 12.54 5.95
CA VAL A 134 8.19 13.54 6.96
C VAL A 134 9.46 14.09 7.61
N ASN A 135 9.68 15.40 7.53
CA ASN A 135 10.82 16.10 8.11
C ASN A 135 10.38 17.36 8.84
N GLU A 136 11.11 17.76 9.89
CA GLU A 136 10.85 19.00 10.62
C GLU A 136 11.77 20.12 10.12
N TYR A 137 11.17 21.26 9.77
CA TYR A 137 11.89 22.50 9.46
C TYR A 137 11.17 23.69 10.10
N ASN A 138 11.89 24.47 10.91
CA ASN A 138 11.34 25.58 11.69
C ASN A 138 10.09 25.19 12.50
N GLN A 139 10.13 24.05 13.19
CA GLN A 139 9.02 23.51 14.01
C GLN A 139 7.76 23.14 13.20
N VAL A 140 7.88 23.08 11.88
CA VAL A 140 6.80 22.64 10.98
C VAL A 140 7.18 21.29 10.38
N LEU A 141 6.26 20.34 10.43
CA LEU A 141 6.41 19.03 9.77
C LEU A 141 5.97 19.12 8.32
N TRP A 142 6.90 18.84 7.41
CA TRP A 142 6.71 18.80 5.96
C TRP A 142 6.79 17.37 5.48
N PHE A 143 6.08 17.03 4.40
CA PHE A 143 6.16 15.73 3.74
C PHE A 143 6.35 15.87 2.23
N ASN A 144 6.84 14.82 1.58
CA ASN A 144 7.04 14.80 0.14
C ASN A 144 5.72 14.52 -0.60
N GLN A 145 5.29 15.46 -1.45
CA GLN A 145 4.04 15.34 -2.22
C GLN A 145 4.00 14.09 -3.10
N GLU A 146 5.07 13.82 -3.86
CA GLU A 146 5.11 12.70 -4.80
C GLU A 146 5.01 11.38 -4.05
N LYS A 147 5.72 11.26 -2.91
CA LYS A 147 5.65 10.06 -2.06
C LYS A 147 4.31 9.89 -1.37
N PHE A 148 3.64 11.00 -1.03
CA PHE A 148 2.29 10.94 -0.51
C PHE A 148 1.31 10.41 -1.57
N VAL A 149 1.40 10.90 -2.81
CA VAL A 149 0.56 10.41 -3.92
C VAL A 149 0.86 8.93 -4.23
N ASP A 150 2.13 8.53 -4.24
CA ASP A 150 2.52 7.13 -4.37
C ASP A 150 1.93 6.28 -3.23
N MET A 151 1.97 6.77 -1.98
CA MET A 151 1.41 6.08 -0.82
C MET A 151 -0.11 5.87 -0.97
N LEU A 152 -0.86 6.89 -1.41
CA LEU A 152 -2.30 6.75 -1.66
C LEU A 152 -2.59 5.73 -2.75
N TRP A 153 -1.77 5.70 -3.80
CA TRP A 153 -1.90 4.68 -4.86
C TRP A 153 -1.69 3.27 -4.30
N TYR A 154 -0.64 3.06 -3.51
CA TYR A 154 -0.37 1.76 -2.87
C TYR A 154 -1.50 1.36 -1.91
N MET A 155 -1.98 2.27 -1.06
CA MET A 155 -3.12 2.02 -0.15
C MET A 155 -4.36 1.58 -0.93
N ARG A 156 -4.68 2.28 -2.02
CA ARG A 156 -5.84 1.96 -2.87
C ARG A 156 -5.75 0.54 -3.39
N VAL A 157 -4.63 0.19 -4.01
CA VAL A 157 -4.46 -1.09 -4.70
C VAL A 157 -4.31 -2.23 -3.69
N ALA A 158 -3.43 -2.05 -2.70
CA ALA A 158 -3.12 -3.10 -1.73
C ALA A 158 -4.32 -3.40 -0.81
N SER A 159 -5.11 -2.42 -0.40
CA SER A 159 -6.31 -2.67 0.40
C SER A 159 -7.38 -3.45 -0.37
N VAL A 160 -7.57 -3.14 -1.66
CA VAL A 160 -8.51 -3.88 -2.51
C VAL A 160 -8.02 -5.32 -2.75
N LEU A 161 -6.73 -5.51 -3.04
CA LEU A 161 -6.15 -6.85 -3.18
C LEU A 161 -6.23 -7.65 -1.88
N TRP A 162 -5.93 -7.02 -0.75
CA TRP A 162 -6.04 -7.64 0.56
C TRP A 162 -7.49 -8.07 0.82
N TYR A 163 -8.47 -7.18 0.59
CA TYR A 163 -9.87 -7.49 0.85
C TYR A 163 -10.38 -8.60 -0.08
N ALA A 164 -10.06 -8.54 -1.36
CA ALA A 164 -10.47 -9.56 -2.32
C ALA A 164 -9.75 -10.91 -2.13
N SER A 165 -8.64 -10.94 -1.38
CA SER A 165 -7.99 -12.19 -0.97
C SER A 165 -8.66 -12.88 0.23
N GLN A 166 -9.57 -12.19 0.92
CA GLN A 166 -10.31 -12.75 2.05
C GLN A 166 -11.32 -13.81 1.60
N ALA A 167 -11.65 -14.74 2.49
CA ALA A 167 -12.72 -15.69 2.24
C ALA A 167 -14.06 -14.94 2.10
N ASP A 168 -14.93 -15.45 1.23
CA ASP A 168 -16.33 -15.04 1.10
C ASP A 168 -16.61 -13.60 0.62
N VAL A 169 -15.62 -12.89 0.06
CA VAL A 169 -15.85 -11.58 -0.57
C VAL A 169 -16.43 -11.76 -1.98
N SER A 170 -17.65 -11.26 -2.19
CA SER A 170 -18.26 -11.24 -3.53
C SER A 170 -17.74 -10.06 -4.36
N ALA A 171 -17.91 -10.15 -5.69
CA ALA A 171 -17.57 -9.03 -6.58
C ALA A 171 -18.42 -7.78 -6.31
N VAL A 172 -19.65 -7.95 -5.81
CA VAL A 172 -20.54 -6.85 -5.45
C VAL A 172 -20.04 -6.14 -4.19
N ASP A 173 -19.67 -6.90 -3.15
CA ASP A 173 -19.12 -6.33 -1.91
C ASP A 173 -17.82 -5.58 -2.20
N LEU A 174 -16.94 -6.18 -3.02
CA LEU A 174 -15.69 -5.54 -3.42
C LEU A 174 -15.93 -4.20 -4.13
N LEU A 175 -16.88 -4.16 -5.08
CA LEU A 175 -17.23 -2.95 -5.80
C LEU A 175 -17.81 -1.88 -4.88
N GLU A 176 -18.73 -2.26 -3.98
CA GLU A 176 -19.33 -1.35 -3.01
C GLU A 176 -18.26 -0.71 -2.11
N LYS A 177 -17.39 -1.54 -1.52
CA LYS A 177 -16.33 -1.05 -0.64
C LYS A 177 -15.32 -0.18 -1.39
N ASN A 178 -15.01 -0.51 -2.65
CA ASN A 178 -14.14 0.31 -3.49
C ASN A 178 -14.75 1.69 -3.79
N ILE A 179 -16.06 1.77 -4.09
CA ILE A 179 -16.75 3.06 -4.31
C ILE A 179 -16.70 3.93 -3.05
N LEU A 180 -16.92 3.35 -1.86
CA LEU A 180 -16.81 4.07 -0.59
C LEU A 180 -15.37 4.56 -0.32
N ALA A 181 -14.37 3.72 -0.61
CA ALA A 181 -12.97 4.07 -0.45
C ALA A 181 -12.54 5.25 -1.36
N GLU A 182 -13.09 5.34 -2.57
CA GLU A 182 -12.79 6.47 -3.48
C GLU A 182 -13.18 7.82 -2.87
N ALA A 183 -14.25 7.89 -2.08
CA ALA A 183 -14.63 9.13 -1.39
C ALA A 183 -13.56 9.55 -0.36
N LEU A 184 -12.98 8.59 0.38
CA LEU A 184 -11.90 8.85 1.32
C LEU A 184 -10.63 9.33 0.60
N PHE A 185 -10.25 8.67 -0.50
CA PHE A 185 -9.09 9.09 -1.29
C PHE A 185 -9.28 10.45 -1.95
N ALA A 186 -10.47 10.76 -2.46
CA ALA A 186 -10.78 12.08 -3.01
C ALA A 186 -10.62 13.16 -1.93
N ARG A 187 -11.14 12.92 -0.72
CA ARG A 187 -10.99 13.84 0.42
C ARG A 187 -9.53 14.07 0.79
N LEU A 188 -8.70 13.03 0.80
CA LEU A 188 -7.25 13.10 1.05
C LEU A 188 -6.51 13.90 -0.03
N LEU A 189 -6.86 13.68 -1.30
CA LEU A 189 -6.28 14.42 -2.42
C LEU A 189 -6.69 15.89 -2.43
N ASP A 190 -7.92 16.21 -2.03
CA ASP A 190 -8.38 17.59 -1.90
C ASP A 190 -7.69 18.30 -0.73
N GLY A 191 -7.56 17.64 0.43
CA GLY A 191 -6.77 18.16 1.56
C GLY A 191 -5.30 18.38 1.20
N LEU A 192 -4.71 17.49 0.39
CA LEU A 192 -3.34 17.64 -0.10
C LEU A 192 -3.15 18.97 -0.86
N LYS A 193 -4.10 19.35 -1.73
CA LYS A 193 -4.02 20.59 -2.55
C LYS A 193 -3.94 21.85 -1.70
N THR A 194 -4.55 21.84 -0.51
CA THR A 194 -4.58 23.00 0.40
C THR A 194 -3.55 22.92 1.52
N SER A 195 -2.87 21.78 1.68
CA SER A 195 -1.95 21.55 2.81
C SER A 195 -0.61 22.27 2.69
N GLU A 196 -0.26 22.75 1.48
CA GLU A 196 1.10 23.26 1.18
C GLU A 196 2.19 22.27 1.62
N TYR A 197 1.87 20.97 1.63
CA TYR A 197 2.73 19.86 2.05
C TYR A 197 3.15 19.89 3.52
N GLN A 198 2.40 20.62 4.36
CA GLN A 198 2.56 20.63 5.81
C GLN A 198 1.58 19.65 6.45
N LEU A 199 2.08 18.81 7.34
CA LEU A 199 1.28 17.75 7.97
C LEU A 199 0.10 18.32 8.77
N ALA A 200 0.34 19.39 9.55
CA ALA A 200 -0.70 20.05 10.34
C ALA A 200 -1.80 20.64 9.45
N LYS A 201 -1.45 21.34 8.36
CA LYS A 201 -2.42 21.88 7.41
C LYS A 201 -3.21 20.78 6.71
N LEU A 202 -2.60 19.62 6.42
CA LEU A 202 -3.31 18.47 5.88
C LEU A 202 -4.33 17.93 6.90
N GLN A 203 -3.94 17.77 8.17
CA GLN A 203 -4.84 17.31 9.23
C GLN A 203 -6.01 18.28 9.46
N ASP A 204 -5.74 19.59 9.51
CA ASP A 204 -6.75 20.63 9.60
C ASP A 204 -7.68 20.60 8.39
N ALA A 205 -7.12 20.40 7.19
CA ALA A 205 -7.89 20.32 5.98
C ALA A 205 -8.75 19.05 5.90
N LEU A 206 -8.51 18.00 6.70
CA LEU A 206 -9.30 16.76 6.72
C LEU A 206 -10.37 16.73 7.81
N SER A 207 -10.20 17.55 8.86
CA SER A 207 -11.18 17.79 9.92
C SER A 207 -12.44 18.47 9.39
#